data_AF-A0A9Q3C3Y1-F1
#
_entry.id   AF-A0A9Q3C3Y1-F1
#
_cell.length_a   1.000
_cell.length_b   1.000
_cell.length_c   1.000
_cell.angle_alpha   90.00
_cell.angle_beta   90.00
_cell.angle_gamma   90.00
#
_symmetry.space_group_name_H-M   'P 1'
#
loop_
_entity.id
_entity.type
_entity.pdbx_description
1 polymer ?
#
loop_
_entity_poly.entity_id
_entity_poly.type
_entity_poly.pdbx_seq_one_letter_code
_entity_poly.pdbx_strand_id
1 'polypeptide(L)'
;MPYLEDKIQGQIVGICQAGLPFCQIGMLVGISLKKVHDTVEKYQHLGTVKTQKKTSRPSILKDQDWQQLNRLITQCWHLTVAQVTNLLTKLFSTGTIQHEVHKLGKSSRIALKKPFL
;
A
#
# COMPACT_ATOMS: atom_id res chain seq x y z
N MET A 1 -2.49 -6.67 -17.59
CA MET A 1 -2.16 -5.57 -18.52
C MET A 1 -0.90 -4.89 -18.03
N PRO A 2 0.19 -4.87 -18.81
CA PRO A 2 1.43 -4.20 -18.42
C PRO A 2 1.25 -2.67 -18.43
N TYR A 3 1.72 -2.03 -17.35
CA TYR A 3 1.77 -0.57 -17.23
C TYR A 3 2.77 0.00 -18.24
N LEU A 4 2.43 1.14 -18.84
CA LEU A 4 3.38 1.91 -19.64
C LEU A 4 4.42 2.54 -18.72
N GLU A 5 5.66 2.64 -19.17
CA GLU A 5 6.66 3.45 -18.49
C GLU A 5 6.22 4.92 -18.43
N ASP A 6 6.46 5.57 -17.29
CA ASP A 6 6.08 6.97 -17.06
C ASP A 6 6.66 7.91 -18.15
N LYS A 7 7.84 7.58 -18.71
CA LYS A 7 8.48 8.34 -19.80
C LYS A 7 7.62 8.35 -21.06
N ILE A 8 7.07 7.20 -21.43
CA ILE A 8 6.26 7.05 -22.64
C ILE A 8 4.90 7.75 -22.44
N GLN A 9 4.32 7.67 -21.24
CA GLN A 9 3.10 8.40 -20.92
C GLN A 9 3.31 9.92 -20.99
N GLY A 10 4.45 10.42 -20.50
CA GLY A 10 4.82 11.84 -20.64
C GLY A 10 4.96 12.29 -22.08
N GLN A 11 5.55 11.45 -22.95
CA GLN A 11 5.63 11.74 -24.39
C GLN A 11 4.25 11.83 -25.04
N ILE A 12 3.34 10.91 -24.72
CA ILE A 12 1.96 10.93 -25.23
C ILE A 12 1.26 12.26 -24.87
N VAL A 13 1.35 12.67 -23.59
CA VAL A 13 0.74 13.92 -23.12
C VAL A 13 1.38 15.14 -23.78
N GLY A 14 2.70 15.17 -23.91
CA GLY A 14 3.42 16.29 -24.55
C GLY A 14 3.04 16.45 -26.03
N ILE A 15 2.97 15.35 -26.77
CA ILE A 15 2.56 15.36 -28.19
C ILE A 15 1.08 15.75 -28.33
N CYS A 16 0.22 15.30 -27.41
CA CYS A 16 -1.18 15.70 -27.37
C CYS A 16 -1.32 17.21 -27.10
N GLN A 17 -0.53 17.77 -26.18
CA GLN A 17 -0.53 19.21 -25.90
C GLN A 17 -0.02 20.03 -27.09
N ALA A 18 0.85 19.47 -27.93
CA ALA A 18 1.27 20.07 -29.19
C ALA A 18 0.18 20.05 -30.29
N GLY A 19 -0.99 19.46 -30.02
CA GLY A 19 -2.15 19.51 -30.93
C GLY A 19 -2.23 18.37 -31.95
N LEU A 20 -1.43 17.31 -31.82
CA LEU A 20 -1.51 16.17 -32.74
C LEU A 20 -2.72 15.27 -32.44
N PRO A 21 -3.33 14.66 -33.48
CA PRO A 21 -4.46 13.75 -33.30
C PRO A 21 -4.01 12.40 -32.71
N PHE A 22 -4.87 11.79 -31.88
CA PHE A 22 -4.56 10.56 -31.14
C PHE A 22 -4.11 9.39 -32.02
N CYS A 23 -4.65 9.25 -33.24
CA CYS A 23 -4.22 8.24 -34.20
C CYS A 23 -2.73 8.37 -34.53
N GLN A 24 -2.27 9.60 -34.77
CA GLN A 24 -0.89 9.89 -35.14
C GLN A 24 0.05 9.68 -33.95
N ILE A 25 -0.40 10.03 -32.74
CA ILE A 25 0.34 9.75 -31.50
C ILE A 25 0.53 8.24 -31.30
N GLY A 26 -0.52 7.45 -31.51
CA GLY A 26 -0.45 5.99 -31.41
C GLY A 26 0.55 5.39 -32.38
N MET A 27 0.58 5.88 -33.63
CA MET A 27 1.57 5.45 -34.63
C MET A 27 3.00 5.86 -34.27
N LEU A 28 3.22 7.08 -33.80
CA LEU A 28 4.54 7.58 -33.43
C LEU A 28 5.16 6.84 -32.25
N VAL A 29 4.33 6.48 -31.27
CA VAL A 29 4.79 5.84 -30.02
C VAL A 29 4.67 4.31 -30.09
N GLY A 30 3.96 3.77 -31.07
CA GLY A 30 3.74 2.32 -31.23
C GLY A 30 2.74 1.74 -30.23
N ILE A 31 1.69 2.49 -29.89
CA ILE A 31 0.70 2.14 -28.87
C ILE A 31 -0.71 2.20 -29.45
N SER A 32 -1.60 1.35 -28.93
CA SER A 32 -3.02 1.36 -29.33
C SER A 32 -3.71 2.70 -29.01
N LEU A 33 -4.61 3.12 -29.90
CA LEU A 33 -5.37 4.36 -29.76
C LEU A 33 -6.13 4.43 -28.44
N LYS A 34 -6.71 3.31 -27.99
CA LYS A 34 -7.38 3.21 -26.69
C LYS A 34 -6.46 3.61 -25.54
N LYS A 35 -5.20 3.15 -25.55
CA LYS A 35 -4.25 3.40 -24.48
C LYS A 35 -3.71 4.83 -24.51
N VAL A 36 -3.64 5.45 -25.70
CA VAL A 36 -3.42 6.90 -25.84
C VAL A 36 -4.56 7.68 -25.19
N HIS A 37 -5.81 7.33 -25.50
CA HIS A 37 -7.00 7.97 -24.92
C HIS A 37 -7.02 7.83 -23.39
N ASP A 38 -6.88 6.62 -22.86
CA ASP A 38 -6.87 6.34 -21.43
C ASP A 38 -5.77 7.15 -20.70
N THR A 39 -4.61 7.34 -21.34
CA THR A 39 -3.48 8.10 -20.76
C THR A 39 -3.77 9.60 -20.70
N VAL A 40 -4.34 10.16 -21.77
CA VAL A 40 -4.71 11.59 -21.85
C VAL A 40 -5.85 11.89 -20.89
N GLU A 41 -6.89 11.05 -20.86
CA GLU A 41 -8.04 11.15 -19.95
C GLU A 41 -7.59 11.07 -18.49
N LYS A 42 -6.73 10.11 -18.14
CA LYS A 42 -6.11 10.01 -16.81
C LYS A 42 -5.34 11.30 -16.46
N TYR A 43 -4.58 11.86 -17.40
CA TYR A 43 -3.84 13.10 -17.17
C TYR A 43 -4.78 14.30 -16.96
N GLN A 44 -5.88 14.40 -17.71
CA GLN A 44 -6.88 15.45 -17.52
C GLN A 44 -7.55 15.38 -16.15
N HIS A 45 -7.85 14.17 -15.65
CA HIS A 45 -8.48 13.99 -14.34
C HIS A 45 -7.53 14.14 -13.15
N LEU A 46 -6.31 13.61 -13.24
CA LEU A 46 -5.37 13.55 -12.11
C LEU A 46 -4.28 14.62 -12.16
N GLY A 47 -4.10 15.29 -13.30
CA GLY A 47 -2.99 16.22 -13.53
C GLY A 47 -1.61 15.57 -13.58
N THR A 48 -1.54 14.24 -13.57
CA THR A 48 -0.27 13.51 -13.55
C THR A 48 -0.33 12.22 -14.35
N VAL A 49 0.75 11.93 -15.06
CA VAL A 49 0.96 10.66 -15.74
C VAL A 49 1.45 9.58 -14.79
N LYS A 50 2.12 9.95 -13.68
CA LYS A 50 2.72 9.00 -12.74
C LYS A 50 1.72 7.95 -12.28
N THR A 51 2.16 6.70 -12.27
CA THR A 51 1.35 5.62 -11.72
C THR A 51 1.32 5.75 -10.19
N GLN A 52 0.15 6.04 -9.64
CA GLN A 52 -0.02 6.08 -8.19
C GLN A 52 0.17 4.67 -7.61
N LYS A 53 0.82 4.60 -6.45
CA LYS A 53 0.92 3.34 -5.71
C LYS A 53 -0.48 2.85 -5.39
N LYS A 54 -0.77 1.59 -5.69
CA LYS A 54 -2.04 0.97 -5.30
C LYS A 54 -2.16 1.04 -3.79
N THR A 55 -3.24 1.65 -3.31
CA THR A 55 -3.57 1.62 -1.90
C THR A 55 -3.87 0.18 -1.53
N SER A 56 -3.14 -0.34 -0.55
CA SER A 56 -3.42 -1.66 0.01
C SER A 56 -4.66 -1.61 0.88
N ARG A 57 -5.26 -2.77 1.17
CA ARG A 57 -6.39 -2.84 2.11
C ARG A 57 -5.98 -2.17 3.44
N PRO A 58 -6.79 -1.25 3.98
CA PRO A 58 -6.48 -0.61 5.26
C PRO A 58 -6.39 -1.65 6.39
N SER A 59 -5.58 -1.35 7.39
CA SER A 59 -5.43 -2.23 8.56
C SER A 59 -6.77 -2.37 9.30
N ILE A 60 -6.98 -3.54 9.91
CA ILE A 60 -8.16 -3.81 10.74
C ILE A 60 -8.04 -3.11 12.10
N LEU A 61 -6.81 -2.87 12.59
CA LEU A 61 -6.58 -2.06 13.78
C LEU A 61 -6.80 -0.59 13.44
N LYS A 62 -7.68 0.05 14.21
CA LYS A 62 -7.81 1.51 14.20
C LYS A 62 -6.69 2.13 15.06
N ASP A 63 -6.48 3.43 14.93
CA ASP A 63 -5.44 4.15 15.67
C ASP A 63 -5.56 3.98 17.20
N GLN A 64 -6.78 3.91 17.72
CA GLN A 64 -7.05 3.67 19.15
C GLN A 64 -6.61 2.28 19.59
N ASP A 65 -6.96 1.24 18.82
CA ASP A 65 -6.55 -0.15 19.09
C ASP A 65 -5.03 -0.27 19.05
N TRP A 66 -4.41 0.45 18.10
CA TRP A 66 -2.96 0.48 17.95
C TRP A 66 -2.27 1.16 19.15
N GLN A 67 -2.83 2.27 19.64
CA GLN A 67 -2.32 2.93 20.86
C GLN A 67 -2.45 2.02 22.09
N GLN A 68 -3.59 1.33 22.24
CA GLN A 68 -3.80 0.37 23.33
C GLN A 68 -2.79 -0.78 23.24
N LEU A 69 -2.59 -1.35 22.05
CA LEU A 69 -1.58 -2.37 21.80
C LEU A 69 -0.17 -1.85 22.17
N ASN A 70 0.21 -0.67 21.70
CA ASN A 70 1.54 -0.11 21.98
C ASN A 70 1.78 0.11 23.49
N ARG A 71 0.75 0.57 24.23
CA ARG A 71 0.81 0.72 25.70
C ARG A 71 0.98 -0.63 26.38
N LEU A 72 0.16 -1.62 26.03
CA LEU A 72 0.22 -2.97 26.60
C LEU A 72 1.58 -3.62 26.38
N ILE A 73 2.14 -3.54 25.19
CA ILE A 73 3.47 -4.11 24.88
C ILE A 73 4.58 -3.42 25.67
N THR A 74 4.42 -2.11 25.92
CA THR A 74 5.44 -1.33 26.62
C THR A 74 5.40 -1.60 28.12
N GLN A 75 4.21 -1.74 28.71
CA GLN A 75 4.03 -2.02 30.12
C GLN A 75 4.27 -3.50 30.45
N CYS A 76 3.80 -4.41 29.61
CA CYS A 76 3.76 -5.84 29.87
C CYS A 76 4.60 -6.60 28.83
N TRP A 77 5.89 -6.28 28.75
CA TRP A 77 6.81 -6.83 27.76
C TRP A 77 7.06 -8.34 27.90
N HIS A 78 6.67 -8.98 29.01
CA HIS A 78 6.87 -10.40 29.25
C HIS A 78 5.69 -11.28 28.78
N LEU A 79 4.59 -10.68 28.33
CA LEU A 79 3.40 -11.39 27.89
C LEU A 79 3.59 -11.99 26.49
N THR A 80 2.94 -13.12 26.26
CA THR A 80 2.88 -13.78 24.95
C THR A 80 1.83 -13.14 24.04
N VAL A 81 1.92 -13.39 22.72
CA VAL A 81 0.98 -12.81 21.74
C VAL A 81 -0.45 -13.19 22.08
N ALA A 82 -0.67 -14.43 22.51
CA ALA A 82 -1.99 -14.94 22.91
C ALA A 82 -2.55 -14.23 24.16
N GLN A 83 -1.68 -13.88 25.12
CA GLN A 83 -2.11 -13.12 26.30
C GLN A 83 -2.43 -11.68 25.94
N VAL A 84 -1.61 -11.05 25.09
CA VAL A 84 -1.85 -9.69 24.60
C VAL A 84 -3.15 -9.63 23.78
N THR A 85 -3.45 -10.62 22.94
CA THR A 85 -4.72 -10.67 22.20
C THR A 85 -5.93 -10.74 23.12
N ASN A 86 -5.83 -11.45 24.26
CA ASN A 86 -6.93 -11.56 25.22
C ASN A 86 -7.13 -10.28 26.05
N LEU A 87 -6.11 -9.44 26.18
CA LEU A 87 -6.17 -8.17 26.90
C LEU A 87 -6.68 -7.00 26.03
N LEU A 88 -6.80 -7.21 24.72
CA LEU A 88 -7.38 -6.21 23.83
C LEU A 88 -8.91 -6.26 23.91
N THR A 89 -9.52 -5.08 23.91
CA THR A 89 -10.99 -4.91 23.98
C THR A 89 -11.72 -5.57 22.80
N LYS A 90 -11.01 -5.71 21.68
CA LYS A 90 -11.52 -6.33 20.46
C LYS A 90 -10.69 -7.56 20.13
N LEU A 91 -11.39 -8.63 19.73
CA LEU A 91 -10.77 -9.87 19.28
C LEU A 91 -10.09 -9.66 17.93
N PHE A 92 -8.76 -9.77 17.93
CA PHE A 92 -7.94 -9.81 16.72
C PHE A 92 -7.27 -11.18 16.61
N SER A 93 -6.95 -11.60 15.39
CA SER A 93 -6.14 -12.81 15.21
C SER A 93 -4.73 -12.60 15.78
N THR A 94 -4.14 -13.66 16.33
CA THR A 94 -2.75 -13.64 16.81
C THR A 94 -1.78 -13.20 15.72
N GLY A 95 -2.01 -13.63 14.47
CA GLY A 95 -1.23 -13.21 13.31
C GLY A 95 -1.33 -11.71 13.02
N THR A 96 -2.52 -11.11 13.19
CA THR A 96 -2.70 -9.66 13.05
C THR A 96 -1.89 -8.91 14.10
N ILE A 97 -1.95 -9.32 15.36
CA ILE A 97 -1.20 -8.68 16.44
C ILE A 97 0.30 -8.86 16.24
N GLN A 98 0.76 -10.06 15.88
CA GLN A 98 2.18 -10.31 15.61
C GLN A 98 2.71 -9.43 14.47
N HIS A 99 1.94 -9.25 13.40
CA HIS A 99 2.29 -8.37 12.29
C HIS A 99 2.42 -6.90 12.73
N GLU A 100 1.48 -6.40 13.52
CA GLU A 100 1.52 -5.03 14.04
C GLU A 100 2.67 -4.83 15.04
N VAL A 101 2.94 -5.82 15.89
CA VAL A 101 4.11 -5.83 16.79
C VAL A 101 5.43 -5.80 16.01
N HIS A 102 5.46 -6.49 14.87
CA HIS A 102 6.62 -6.48 13.97
C HIS A 102 6.81 -5.11 13.31
N LYS A 103 5.74 -4.47 12.84
CA LYS A 103 5.81 -3.08 12.35
C LYS A 103 6.30 -2.10 13.42
N LEU A 104 5.96 -2.35 14.68
CA LEU A 104 6.44 -1.58 15.84
C LEU A 104 7.91 -1.83 16.19
N GLY A 105 8.58 -2.81 15.58
CA GLY A 105 9.94 -3.21 15.92
C GLY A 105 10.06 -3.87 17.29
N LYS A 106 8.95 -4.39 17.86
CA LYS A 106 8.90 -4.96 19.22
C LYS A 106 8.73 -6.48 19.23
N SER A 107 8.99 -7.16 18.12
CA SER A 107 8.81 -8.62 17.97
C SER A 107 9.55 -9.45 19.02
N SER A 108 10.71 -9.00 19.50
CA SER A 108 11.49 -9.70 20.52
C SER A 108 10.83 -9.74 21.88
N ARG A 109 9.92 -8.80 22.18
CA ARG A 109 9.31 -8.66 23.50
C ARG A 109 8.23 -9.72 23.74
N ILE A 110 7.41 -9.98 22.72
CA ILE A 110 6.20 -10.81 22.85
C ILE A 110 6.45 -12.26 22.39
N ALA A 111 7.72 -12.66 22.32
CA ALA A 111 8.09 -13.99 21.82
C ALA A 111 7.59 -15.09 22.77
N LEU A 112 7.08 -16.18 22.19
CA LEU A 112 6.81 -17.41 22.95
C LEU A 112 8.13 -17.89 23.58
N LYS A 113 8.17 -18.07 24.90
CA LYS A 113 9.25 -18.83 25.54
C LYS A 113 9.24 -20.22 24.92
N LYS A 114 10.29 -20.57 24.19
CA LYS A 114 10.48 -21.95 23.74
C LYS A 114 10.59 -22.82 25.00
N PRO A 115 9.83 -23.92 25.11
CA PRO A 115 10.07 -24.86 26.19
C PRO A 115 11.52 -25.34 26.07
N PHE A 116 12.25 -25.27 27.18
CA PHE A 116 13.59 -25.83 27.25
C PHE A 116 13.44 -27.35 27.03
N LEU A 117 14.00 -27.85 25.93
CA LEU A 117 14.24 -29.28 25.70
C LEU A 117 15.42 -29.72 26.57
#